data_AF-A0A2E9KZQ4-F1
#
_entry.id   AF-A0A2E9KZQ4-F1
#
_cell.length_a   1.000
_cell.length_b   1.000
_cell.length_c   1.000
_cell.angle_alpha   90.00
_cell.angle_beta   90.00
_cell.angle_gamma   90.00
#
_symmetry.space_group_name_H-M   'P 1'
#
loop_
_entity.id
_entity.type
_entity.pdbx_description
1 polymer ?
#
loop_
_entity_poly.entity_id
_entity_poly.type
_entity_poly.pdbx_seq_one_letter_code
_entity_poly.pdbx_strand_id
1 'polypeptide(L)'
;MYIDYDGGRRNYGNGPYSERVKNSNRFHIWQVNLNNGTATRLTGYGLANTDHGTWSYNNSVSNNIGGRFYVGSQYQNNKEFQGQIASVVVTTLRNGQTLPDATEISMIVNDPMKWLNDYKVGNKWRQPNLEGSGSELSGFALGNDDSGAKGTKVWLMGDGTNDSDGNIRNQVSNGSSTQELISGGSPAPAIQNISFP
;
A
#
# COMPACT_ATOMS: atom_id res chain seq x y z
N MET A 1 5.51 3.47 -6.29
CA MET A 1 4.35 2.82 -6.95
C MET A 1 3.21 2.78 -5.95
N TYR A 2 1.98 2.93 -6.41
CA TYR A 2 0.77 2.84 -5.59
C TYR A 2 -0.17 1.80 -6.17
N ILE A 3 -0.82 1.03 -5.30
CA ILE A 3 -1.77 -0.02 -5.67
C ILE A 3 -2.99 0.06 -4.77
N ASP A 4 -4.18 0.12 -5.36
CA ASP A 4 -5.45 -0.08 -4.67
C ASP A 4 -6.28 -1.19 -5.30
N TYR A 5 -7.29 -1.63 -4.56
CA TYR A 5 -8.23 -2.64 -5.01
C TYR A 5 -9.62 -2.37 -4.44
N ASP A 6 -10.63 -2.82 -5.17
CA ASP A 6 -12.04 -2.54 -4.91
C ASP A 6 -12.69 -3.39 -3.80
N GLY A 7 -11.99 -4.42 -3.32
CA GLY A 7 -12.52 -5.37 -2.34
C GLY A 7 -13.59 -6.33 -2.90
N GLY A 8 -13.77 -7.49 -2.27
CA GLY A 8 -14.84 -8.46 -2.58
C GLY A 8 -14.41 -9.68 -3.40
N ARG A 9 -15.36 -10.53 -3.80
CA ARG A 9 -15.17 -11.64 -4.74
C ARG A 9 -15.70 -11.20 -6.12
N ARG A 10 -15.03 -11.51 -7.22
CA ARG A 10 -15.59 -11.26 -8.56
C ARG A 10 -16.28 -12.51 -9.07
N ASN A 11 -17.55 -12.38 -9.42
CA ASN A 11 -18.30 -13.46 -10.05
C ASN A 11 -18.12 -13.40 -11.57
N TYR A 12 -17.80 -14.54 -12.16
CA TYR A 12 -17.85 -14.73 -13.60
C TYR A 12 -19.33 -14.82 -14.01
N GLY A 13 -19.90 -13.72 -14.51
CA GLY A 13 -21.18 -13.79 -15.22
C GLY A 13 -21.04 -14.58 -16.53
N ASN A 14 -22.17 -14.98 -17.13
CA ASN A 14 -22.22 -15.61 -18.45
C ASN A 14 -22.02 -14.63 -19.62
N GLY A 15 -21.45 -13.45 -19.36
CA GLY A 15 -21.24 -12.40 -20.36
C GLY A 15 -20.11 -12.72 -21.34
N PRO A 16 -20.03 -11.98 -22.46
CA PRO A 16 -19.00 -12.13 -23.48
C PRO A 16 -17.58 -11.99 -22.89
N TYR A 17 -16.59 -12.63 -23.52
CA TYR A 17 -15.20 -12.69 -23.04
C TYR A 17 -14.61 -11.31 -22.69
N SER A 18 -14.92 -10.28 -23.49
CA SER A 18 -14.47 -8.90 -23.26
C SER A 18 -14.98 -8.30 -21.94
N GLU A 19 -16.15 -8.70 -21.44
CA GLU A 19 -16.67 -8.31 -20.12
C GLU A 19 -16.06 -9.15 -18.99
N ARG A 20 -15.74 -10.42 -19.26
CA ARG A 20 -15.04 -11.29 -18.29
C ARG A 20 -13.64 -10.79 -17.98
N VAL A 21 -12.89 -10.29 -18.98
CA VAL A 21 -11.54 -9.73 -18.78
C VAL A 21 -11.59 -8.44 -17.94
N LYS A 22 -12.63 -7.62 -18.11
CA LYS A 22 -12.88 -6.42 -17.29
C LYS A 22 -13.13 -6.75 -15.82
N ASN A 23 -13.87 -7.84 -15.56
CA ASN A 23 -14.13 -8.34 -14.21
C ASN A 23 -12.89 -8.95 -13.53
N SER A 24 -11.86 -9.31 -14.30
CA SER A 24 -10.56 -9.73 -13.76
C SER A 24 -9.68 -8.55 -13.32
N ASN A 25 -9.94 -7.32 -13.81
CA ASN A 25 -9.12 -6.16 -13.45
C ASN A 25 -9.65 -5.50 -12.16
N ARG A 26 -9.00 -5.84 -11.06
CA ARG A 26 -9.40 -5.43 -9.70
C ARG A 26 -8.42 -4.51 -9.00
N PHE A 27 -7.24 -4.35 -9.61
CA PHE A 27 -6.17 -3.53 -9.06
C PHE A 27 -6.02 -2.29 -9.90
N HIS A 28 -6.02 -1.14 -9.26
CA HIS A 28 -5.48 0.07 -9.85
C HIS A 28 -4.03 0.20 -9.47
N ILE A 29 -3.19 0.35 -10.48
CA ILE A 29 -1.75 0.49 -10.31
C ILE A 29 -1.35 1.83 -10.88
N TRP A 30 -0.64 2.59 -10.07
CA TRP A 30 -0.09 3.89 -10.42
C TRP A 30 1.41 3.88 -10.26
N GLN A 31 2.09 4.39 -11.28
CA GLN A 31 3.51 4.74 -11.19
C GLN A 31 3.62 6.22 -10.82
N VAL A 32 4.57 6.55 -9.95
CA VAL A 32 4.90 7.92 -9.60
C VAL A 32 6.32 8.17 -10.02
N ASN A 33 6.56 9.25 -10.76
CA ASN A 33 7.89 9.73 -11.06
C ASN A 33 8.45 10.45 -9.83
N LEU A 34 9.54 9.92 -9.26
CA LEU A 34 10.11 10.42 -8.01
C LEU A 34 10.80 11.79 -8.16
N ASN A 35 11.14 12.21 -9.39
CA ASN A 35 11.82 13.49 -9.63
C ASN A 35 10.85 14.69 -9.63
N ASN A 36 9.61 14.47 -10.06
CA ASN A 36 8.63 15.56 -10.25
C ASN A 36 7.25 15.28 -9.64
N GLY A 37 7.06 14.10 -9.05
CA GLY A 37 5.81 13.71 -8.42
C GLY A 37 4.68 13.39 -9.38
N THR A 38 4.90 13.34 -10.70
CA THR A 38 3.82 13.01 -11.63
C THR A 38 3.36 11.56 -11.41
N ALA A 39 2.08 11.38 -11.07
CA ALA A 39 1.44 10.08 -10.95
C ALA A 39 0.72 9.71 -12.26
N THR A 40 1.06 8.54 -12.82
CA THR A 40 0.48 7.99 -14.05
C THR A 40 -0.23 6.69 -13.75
N ARG A 41 -1.51 6.62 -14.15
CA ARG A 41 -2.33 5.42 -13.97
C ARG A 41 -1.98 4.38 -15.04
N LEU A 42 -1.49 3.22 -14.61
CA LEU A 42 -1.14 2.11 -15.50
C LEU A 42 -2.31 1.16 -15.76
N THR A 43 -3.20 0.97 -14.77
CA THR A 43 -4.38 0.10 -14.88
C THR A 43 -5.64 0.79 -14.35
N GLY A 44 -6.81 0.38 -14.86
CA GLY A 44 -8.11 0.86 -14.40
C GLY A 44 -9.12 -0.26 -14.26
N TYR A 45 -10.04 -0.14 -13.31
CA TYR A 45 -11.13 -1.08 -13.08
C TYR A 45 -11.94 -1.23 -14.36
N GLY A 46 -12.16 -2.47 -14.78
CA GLY A 46 -13.02 -2.74 -15.94
C GLY A 46 -12.52 -2.12 -17.25
N LEU A 47 -11.24 -1.76 -17.34
CA LEU A 47 -10.60 -1.28 -18.56
C LEU A 47 -9.56 -2.28 -19.03
N ALA A 48 -9.57 -2.56 -20.34
CA ALA A 48 -8.46 -3.21 -21.04
C ALA A 48 -7.45 -2.12 -21.41
N ASN A 49 -6.82 -1.49 -20.40
CA ASN A 49 -5.84 -0.45 -20.66
C ASN A 49 -4.51 -1.10 -21.08
N THR A 50 -4.13 -0.90 -22.34
CA THR A 50 -2.85 -1.36 -22.91
C THR A 50 -1.88 -0.22 -23.17
N ASP A 51 -2.26 1.03 -22.86
CA ASP A 51 -1.48 2.24 -23.18
C ASP A 51 -0.12 2.25 -22.45
N HIS A 52 -0.02 1.47 -21.36
CA HIS A 52 1.19 1.32 -20.56
C HIS A 52 1.70 -0.13 -20.49
N GLY A 53 1.44 -0.91 -21.56
CA GLY A 53 1.95 -2.28 -21.73
C GLY A 53 0.89 -3.38 -21.61
N THR A 54 1.31 -4.63 -21.73
CA THR A 54 0.43 -5.80 -21.64
C THR A 54 0.41 -6.34 -20.22
N TRP A 55 -0.74 -6.22 -19.54
CA TRP A 55 -0.96 -6.79 -18.22
C TRP A 55 -1.47 -8.23 -18.34
N SER A 56 -0.78 -9.18 -17.70
CA SER A 56 -1.23 -10.58 -17.59
C SER A 56 -1.38 -10.97 -16.13
N TYR A 57 -2.39 -11.80 -15.84
CA TYR A 57 -2.61 -12.38 -14.52
C TYR A 57 -2.42 -13.90 -14.63
N ASN A 58 -1.55 -14.46 -13.79
CA ASN A 58 -1.26 -15.91 -13.76
C ASN A 58 -2.05 -16.67 -12.68
N ASN A 59 -2.98 -16.01 -11.97
CA ASN A 59 -3.72 -16.58 -10.84
C ASN A 59 -5.20 -16.13 -10.83
N SER A 60 -6.02 -16.84 -10.04
CA SER A 60 -7.44 -16.50 -9.84
C SER A 60 -7.58 -15.23 -8.99
N VAL A 61 -7.75 -14.09 -9.66
CA VAL A 61 -8.12 -12.79 -9.08
C VAL A 61 -9.58 -12.73 -8.58
N SER A 62 -10.32 -13.85 -8.70
CA SER A 62 -11.74 -13.90 -8.36
C SER A 62 -12.02 -14.09 -6.87
N ASN A 63 -11.10 -14.70 -6.12
CA ASN A 63 -11.26 -14.97 -4.68
C ASN A 63 -10.94 -13.73 -3.82
N ASN A 64 -11.34 -13.78 -2.54
CA ASN A 64 -10.93 -12.79 -1.55
C ASN A 64 -9.40 -12.77 -1.40
N ILE A 65 -8.83 -11.58 -1.25
CA ILE A 65 -7.41 -11.42 -0.91
C ILE A 65 -7.25 -11.73 0.58
N GLY A 66 -6.41 -12.71 0.89
CA GLY A 66 -6.09 -13.11 2.26
C GLY A 66 -4.68 -13.70 2.36
N GLY A 67 -4.23 -13.94 3.59
CA GLY A 67 -2.90 -14.49 3.86
C GLY A 67 -1.88 -13.42 4.27
N ARG A 68 -0.61 -13.69 3.95
CA ARG A 68 0.52 -12.82 4.33
C ARG A 68 0.82 -11.82 3.23
N PHE A 69 1.14 -10.59 3.63
CA PHE A 69 1.67 -9.55 2.75
C PHE A 69 3.20 -9.61 2.78
N TYR A 70 3.80 -9.82 1.62
CA TYR A 70 5.25 -9.86 1.46
C TYR A 70 5.72 -8.59 0.75
N VAL A 71 6.83 -8.02 1.24
CA VAL A 71 7.52 -6.87 0.64
C VAL A 71 8.85 -7.37 0.09
N GLY A 72 9.19 -6.97 -1.12
CA GLY A 72 10.48 -7.32 -1.74
C GLY A 72 10.64 -8.79 -2.15
N SER A 73 9.58 -9.60 -2.11
CA SER A 73 9.57 -10.98 -2.59
C SER A 73 8.16 -11.40 -3.02
N GLN A 74 8.06 -12.38 -3.92
CA GLN A 74 6.74 -12.94 -4.30
C GLN A 74 6.19 -13.86 -3.20
N TYR A 75 7.06 -14.59 -2.53
CA TYR A 75 6.75 -15.54 -1.48
C TYR A 75 7.99 -15.68 -0.59
N GLN A 76 7.82 -16.20 0.63
CA GLN A 76 8.91 -16.38 1.59
C GLN A 76 10.16 -16.99 0.93
N ASN A 77 11.24 -16.22 0.91
CA ASN A 77 12.56 -16.60 0.38
C ASN A 77 12.54 -17.08 -1.08
N ASN A 78 11.72 -16.45 -1.92
CA ASN A 78 11.68 -16.76 -3.34
C ASN A 78 11.33 -15.53 -4.19
N LYS A 79 12.03 -15.39 -5.33
CA LYS A 79 11.83 -14.32 -6.33
C LYS A 79 11.95 -12.93 -5.68
N GLU A 80 13.11 -12.70 -5.11
CA GLU A 80 13.49 -11.47 -4.43
C GLU A 80 13.59 -10.32 -5.42
N PHE A 81 13.03 -9.18 -5.02
CA PHE A 81 13.14 -7.94 -5.76
C PHE A 81 14.60 -7.47 -5.75
N GLN A 82 15.16 -7.28 -6.95
CA GLN A 82 16.51 -6.77 -7.14
C GLN A 82 16.46 -5.24 -7.20
N GLY A 83 16.41 -4.60 -6.03
CA GLY A 83 16.38 -3.15 -5.92
C GLY A 83 16.20 -2.66 -4.50
N GLN A 84 16.10 -1.34 -4.34
CA GLN A 84 15.87 -0.70 -3.05
C GLN A 84 14.39 -0.32 -2.91
N ILE A 85 13.87 -0.53 -1.71
CA ILE A 85 12.53 -0.09 -1.30
C ILE A 85 12.78 0.98 -0.25
N ALA A 86 12.40 2.22 -0.53
CA ALA A 86 12.58 3.32 0.43
C ALA A 86 11.49 3.33 1.50
N SER A 87 10.24 2.99 1.12
CA SER A 87 9.12 2.97 2.06
C SER A 87 8.02 2.01 1.62
N VAL A 88 7.18 1.62 2.57
CA VAL A 88 5.95 0.86 2.35
C VAL A 88 4.83 1.50 3.14
N VAL A 89 3.74 1.81 2.46
CA VAL A 89 2.50 2.30 3.07
C VAL A 89 1.40 1.28 2.82
N VAL A 90 0.70 0.89 3.89
CA VAL A 90 -0.53 0.09 3.82
C VAL A 90 -1.60 0.85 4.56
N THR A 91 -2.74 1.08 3.92
CA THR A 91 -3.83 1.85 4.53
C THR A 91 -5.19 1.34 4.08
N THR A 92 -6.16 1.37 4.98
CA THR A 92 -7.57 1.15 4.64
C THR A 92 -8.19 2.41 4.04
N LEU A 93 -9.04 2.22 3.03
CA LEU A 93 -10.00 3.23 2.60
C LEU A 93 -11.23 3.22 3.52
N ARG A 94 -11.76 4.42 3.81
CA ARG A 94 -13.03 4.63 4.52
C ARG A 94 -14.23 4.29 3.64
N ASN A 95 -15.39 4.06 4.24
CA ASN A 95 -16.56 3.63 3.49
C ASN A 95 -17.18 4.79 2.71
N GLY A 96 -17.48 4.56 1.42
CA GLY A 96 -18.04 5.58 0.54
C GLY A 96 -17.11 6.76 0.25
N GLN A 97 -15.82 6.68 0.62
CA GLN A 97 -14.84 7.67 0.24
C GLN A 97 -14.29 7.39 -1.16
N THR A 98 -13.95 8.45 -1.87
CA THR A 98 -13.24 8.36 -3.14
C THR A 98 -11.83 7.83 -2.90
N LEU A 99 -11.31 7.06 -3.85
CA LEU A 99 -9.90 6.68 -3.87
C LEU A 99 -9.02 7.94 -3.94
N PRO A 100 -7.78 7.89 -3.40
CA PRO A 100 -6.78 8.93 -3.57
C PRO A 100 -6.64 9.37 -5.02
N ASP A 101 -6.55 10.67 -5.25
CA ASP A 101 -6.29 11.24 -6.58
C ASP A 101 -4.79 11.23 -6.90
N ALA A 102 -4.41 11.70 -8.10
CA ALA A 102 -3.01 11.71 -8.53
C ALA A 102 -2.08 12.51 -7.59
N THR A 103 -2.59 13.58 -6.97
CA THR A 103 -1.84 14.43 -6.05
C THR A 103 -1.61 13.71 -4.72
N GLU A 104 -2.67 13.14 -4.15
CA GLU A 104 -2.56 12.34 -2.91
C GLU A 104 -1.68 11.11 -3.13
N ILE A 105 -1.83 10.40 -4.25
CA ILE A 105 -0.97 9.25 -4.62
C ILE A 105 0.51 9.64 -4.71
N SER A 106 0.80 10.79 -5.33
CA SER A 106 2.17 11.32 -5.40
C SER A 106 2.75 11.52 -4.00
N MET A 107 1.95 12.10 -3.10
CA MET A 107 2.36 12.34 -1.73
C MET A 107 2.55 11.04 -0.94
N ILE A 108 1.63 10.07 -1.07
CA ILE A 108 1.76 8.74 -0.45
C ILE A 108 3.10 8.09 -0.81
N VAL A 109 3.52 8.20 -2.07
CA VAL A 109 4.74 7.54 -2.57
C VAL A 109 6.00 8.33 -2.23
N ASN A 110 6.01 9.65 -2.41
CA ASN A 110 7.21 10.48 -2.26
C ASN A 110 7.45 10.96 -0.82
N ASP A 111 6.39 11.24 -0.08
CA ASP A 111 6.47 11.73 1.30
C ASP A 111 5.33 11.14 2.16
N PRO A 112 5.47 9.86 2.53
CA PRO A 112 4.42 9.15 3.25
C PRO A 112 4.11 9.74 4.63
N MET A 113 5.09 10.39 5.28
CA MET A 113 4.88 11.04 6.58
C MET A 113 4.12 12.34 6.43
N LYS A 114 4.39 13.14 5.39
CA LYS A 114 3.58 14.31 5.09
C LYS A 114 2.15 13.90 4.74
N TRP A 115 1.96 12.89 3.88
CA TRP A 115 0.63 12.38 3.57
C TRP A 115 -0.13 11.94 4.83
N LEU A 116 0.54 11.22 5.73
CA LEU A 116 -0.06 10.76 6.99
C LEU A 116 -0.56 11.94 7.84
N ASN A 117 0.26 13.00 7.98
CA ASN A 117 -0.13 14.18 8.75
C ASN A 117 -1.23 14.99 8.08
N ASP A 118 -1.15 15.20 6.76
CA ASP A 118 -2.08 16.05 6.00
C ASP A 118 -3.46 15.39 5.83
N TYR A 119 -3.51 14.07 5.61
CA TYR A 119 -4.74 13.37 5.20
C TYR A 119 -5.31 12.45 6.29
N LYS A 120 -4.50 11.96 7.24
CA LYS A 120 -4.94 10.94 8.20
C LYS A 120 -5.09 11.50 9.60
N VAL A 121 -4.07 12.14 10.15
CA VAL A 121 -4.08 12.63 11.55
C VAL A 121 -5.28 13.54 11.83
N GLY A 122 -5.97 13.28 12.93
CA GLY A 122 -7.20 13.97 13.34
C GLY A 122 -8.47 13.51 12.62
N ASN A 123 -8.35 12.90 11.43
CA ASN A 123 -9.50 12.48 10.63
C ASN A 123 -10.08 11.13 11.08
N LYS A 124 -11.26 10.81 10.55
CA LYS A 124 -11.84 9.47 10.70
C LYS A 124 -11.01 8.43 9.94
N TRP A 125 -11.04 7.19 10.41
CA TRP A 125 -10.33 6.07 9.83
C TRP A 125 -11.10 4.76 10.04
N ARG A 126 -10.60 3.65 9.52
CA ARG A 126 -11.26 2.35 9.58
C ARG A 126 -10.24 1.26 9.91
N GLN A 127 -10.65 0.23 10.65
CA GLN A 127 -9.85 -0.98 10.79
C GLN A 127 -10.17 -1.96 9.65
N PRO A 128 -9.22 -2.80 9.21
CA PRO A 128 -9.44 -3.70 8.07
C PRO A 128 -10.67 -4.60 8.21
N ASN A 129 -10.95 -5.09 9.43
CA ASN A 129 -12.05 -6.00 9.78
C ASN A 129 -13.39 -5.29 10.04
N LEU A 130 -13.43 -3.96 9.97
CA LEU A 130 -14.63 -3.16 10.20
C LEU A 130 -15.24 -2.79 8.84
N GLU A 131 -16.38 -3.39 8.49
CA GLU A 131 -17.14 -3.10 7.27
C GLU A 131 -18.43 -2.33 7.60
N GLY A 132 -18.96 -1.55 6.64
CA GLY A 132 -20.20 -0.77 6.81
C GLY A 132 -20.02 0.64 7.41
N SER A 133 -20.94 1.56 7.10
CA SER A 133 -20.84 3.00 7.41
C SER A 133 -20.80 3.36 8.89
N GLY A 134 -21.24 2.46 9.79
CA GLY A 134 -21.16 2.63 11.24
C GLY A 134 -19.82 2.24 11.88
N SER A 135 -18.87 1.77 11.08
CA SER A 135 -17.64 1.11 11.58
C SER A 135 -16.38 1.97 11.41
N GLU A 136 -16.55 3.28 11.26
CA GLU A 136 -15.45 4.26 11.24
C GLU A 136 -15.10 4.74 12.65
N LEU A 137 -13.81 4.85 12.92
CA LEU A 137 -13.27 5.39 14.17
C LEU A 137 -12.87 6.85 13.95
N SER A 138 -13.06 7.70 14.96
CA SER A 138 -12.66 9.11 14.93
C SER A 138 -11.22 9.30 15.43
N GLY A 139 -10.60 10.43 15.06
CA GLY A 139 -9.37 10.90 15.69
C GLY A 139 -8.19 9.96 15.47
N PHE A 140 -7.85 9.68 14.22
CA PHE A 140 -6.60 8.99 13.89
C PHE A 140 -5.43 9.76 14.53
N ALA A 141 -4.54 9.06 15.21
CA ALA A 141 -3.41 9.61 15.94
C ALA A 141 -2.18 8.70 15.84
N LEU A 142 -1.01 9.31 15.99
CA LEU A 142 0.28 8.63 16.01
C LEU A 142 0.67 8.25 17.44
N GLY A 143 1.61 7.30 17.55
CA GLY A 143 2.28 6.96 18.80
C GLY A 143 1.60 5.86 19.63
N ASN A 144 0.49 5.28 19.15
CA ASN A 144 -0.12 4.12 19.79
C ASN A 144 -0.80 3.18 18.78
N ASP A 145 -0.99 1.92 19.19
CA ASP A 145 -1.50 0.86 18.32
C ASP A 145 -3.00 1.00 18.03
N ASP A 146 -3.77 1.56 18.96
CA ASP A 146 -5.23 1.58 18.96
C ASP A 146 -5.83 2.75 18.19
N SER A 147 -5.09 3.83 18.00
CA SER A 147 -5.56 5.10 17.41
C SER A 147 -5.11 5.29 15.96
N GLY A 148 -4.73 4.25 15.23
CA GLY A 148 -4.49 4.38 13.79
C GLY A 148 -3.65 3.27 13.19
N ALA A 149 -2.73 2.71 13.98
CA ALA A 149 -1.79 1.68 13.51
C ALA A 149 -2.48 0.39 13.03
N LYS A 150 -3.70 0.13 13.51
CA LYS A 150 -4.55 -0.97 13.04
C LYS A 150 -5.07 -0.76 11.61
N GLY A 151 -5.29 0.48 11.20
CA GLY A 151 -5.83 0.83 9.87
C GLY A 151 -4.79 1.30 8.87
N THR A 152 -3.68 1.88 9.35
CA THR A 152 -2.61 2.41 8.53
C THR A 152 -1.25 2.03 9.10
N LYS A 153 -0.33 1.63 8.23
CA LYS A 153 1.05 1.30 8.55
C LYS A 153 1.97 2.00 7.55
N VAL A 154 3.03 2.61 8.07
CA VAL A 154 4.07 3.26 7.27
C VAL A 154 5.41 2.74 7.76
N TRP A 155 6.17 2.10 6.90
CA TRP A 155 7.54 1.66 7.17
C TRP A 155 8.48 2.45 6.27
N LEU A 156 9.49 3.09 6.85
CA LEU A 156 10.54 3.82 6.13
C LEU A 156 11.80 2.99 6.26
N MET A 157 12.34 2.44 5.19
CA MET A 157 13.39 1.42 5.27
C MET A 157 14.74 2.04 5.67
N GLY A 158 14.99 2.13 6.98
CA GLY A 158 16.24 2.66 7.54
C GLY A 158 16.19 4.14 7.92
N ASP A 159 15.11 4.84 7.56
CA ASP A 159 14.88 6.25 7.91
C ASP A 159 13.80 6.41 8.99
N GLY A 160 13.22 5.30 9.47
CA GLY A 160 12.16 5.30 10.46
C GLY A 160 12.67 5.55 11.88
N THR A 161 11.85 6.24 12.69
CA THR A 161 12.11 6.36 14.12
C THR A 161 12.04 4.99 14.78
N ASN A 162 13.02 4.69 15.65
CA ASN A 162 13.19 3.42 16.36
C ASN A 162 13.48 2.19 15.48
N ASP A 163 13.81 2.39 14.20
CA ASP A 163 14.29 1.29 13.36
C ASP A 163 15.57 0.69 13.93
N SER A 164 15.77 -0.61 13.69
CA SER A 164 16.99 -1.34 14.06
C SER A 164 17.28 -2.45 13.05
N ASP A 165 18.49 -3.02 13.12
CA ASP A 165 18.88 -4.14 12.27
C ASP A 165 17.86 -5.29 12.39
N GLY A 166 17.22 -5.65 11.27
CA GLY A 166 16.17 -6.68 11.24
C GLY A 166 14.74 -6.14 11.35
N ASN A 167 14.56 -4.96 11.96
CA ASN A 167 13.25 -4.51 12.44
C ASN A 167 12.96 -3.09 11.97
N ILE A 168 12.05 -2.97 10.99
CA ILE A 168 11.57 -1.68 10.52
C ILE A 168 10.26 -1.34 11.24
N ARG A 169 10.23 -0.20 11.92
CA ARG A 169 9.12 0.23 12.77
C ARG A 169 8.01 0.85 11.95
N ASN A 170 6.78 0.57 12.37
CA ASN A 170 5.62 1.29 11.86
C ASN A 170 5.63 2.72 12.41
N GLN A 171 5.77 3.72 11.56
CA GLN A 171 5.82 5.13 11.95
C GLN A 171 4.49 5.67 12.47
N VAL A 172 3.38 4.94 12.30
CA VAL A 172 2.11 5.25 12.99
C VAL A 172 2.18 4.88 14.48
N SER A 173 2.91 3.83 14.84
CA SER A 173 3.13 3.41 16.24
C SER A 173 4.54 2.81 16.37
N ASN A 174 5.52 3.69 16.46
CA ASN A 174 6.94 3.32 16.40
C ASN A 174 7.49 2.77 17.73
N GLY A 175 6.72 2.85 18.82
CA GLY A 175 7.06 2.24 20.11
C GLY A 175 6.72 0.75 20.19
N SER A 176 5.85 0.24 19.32
CA SER A 176 5.35 -1.14 19.38
C SER A 176 6.12 -2.07 18.46
N SER A 177 6.73 -3.12 19.03
CA SER A 177 7.39 -4.19 18.25
C SER A 177 6.40 -5.10 17.52
N THR A 178 5.13 -5.11 17.92
CA THR A 178 4.09 -5.97 17.30
C THR A 178 3.62 -5.42 15.95
N GLN A 179 4.01 -4.19 15.60
CA GLN A 179 3.64 -3.51 14.36
C GLN A 179 4.80 -3.45 13.35
N GLU A 180 5.93 -4.09 13.67
CA GLU A 180 7.13 -4.09 12.83
C GLU A 180 6.92 -4.83 11.50
N LEU A 181 7.65 -4.40 10.48
CA LEU A 181 7.84 -5.20 9.29
C LEU A 181 9.00 -6.17 9.58
N ILE A 182 8.64 -7.42 9.84
CA ILE A 182 9.60 -8.49 10.13
C ILE A 182 10.27 -8.91 8.81
N SER A 183 11.57 -8.68 8.70
CA SER A 183 12.37 -9.16 7.58
C SER A 183 12.90 -10.58 7.87
N GLY A 184 12.82 -11.48 6.88
CA GLY A 184 13.35 -12.86 6.98
C GLY A 184 14.87 -12.96 6.83
N GLY A 185 15.59 -11.83 6.87
CA GLY A 185 17.02 -11.64 6.68
C GLY A 185 17.39 -10.19 7.01
N SER A 186 18.67 -9.78 6.89
CA SER A 186 19.02 -8.36 7.12
C SER A 186 18.20 -7.45 6.19
N PRO A 187 17.43 -6.48 6.72
CA PRO A 187 16.80 -5.46 5.89
C PRO A 187 17.92 -4.73 5.15
N ALA A 188 17.57 -4.14 4.00
CA ALA A 188 18.53 -3.35 3.24
C ALA A 188 19.28 -2.42 4.21
N PRO A 189 20.63 -2.34 4.15
CA PRO A 189 21.36 -1.36 4.93
C PRO A 189 20.72 0.00 4.67
N ALA A 190 20.62 0.84 5.71
CA ALA A 190 20.02 2.17 5.63
C ALA A 190 20.40 2.86 4.31
N ILE A 191 19.46 3.59 3.69
CA ILE A 191 19.79 4.45 2.55
C ILE A 191 20.78 5.51 3.08
N GLN A 192 22.07 5.24 2.92
CA GLN A 192 23.11 6.16 3.35
C GLN A 192 23.19 7.28 2.32
N ASN A 193 22.78 8.49 2.73
CA ASN A 193 23.18 9.69 2.01
C ASN A 193 24.70 9.82 2.10
N ILE A 194 25.39 9.48 1.00
CA ILE A 194 26.81 9.77 0.86
C ILE A 194 26.92 11.25 0.47
N SER A 195 27.15 12.14 1.43
CA SER A 195 27.60 13.50 1.13
C SER A 195 29.11 13.53 1.09
N PHE A 196 29.67 13.98 -0.03
CA PHE A 196 31.08 14.34 -0.12
C PHE A 196 31.29 15.75 0.46
N PRO A 197 32.46 16.01 1.08
CA PRO A 197 32.84 17.37 1.51
C PRO A 197 32.93 18.35 0.34
#